data_AF-A0A561BGH6-F1
#
_entry.id   AF-A0A561BGH6-F1
#
_cell.length_a   1.000
_cell.length_b   1.000
_cell.length_c   1.000
_cell.angle_alpha   90.00
_cell.angle_beta   90.00
_cell.angle_gamma   90.00
#
_symmetry.space_group_name_H-M   'P 1'
#
loop_
_entity.id
_entity.type
_entity.pdbx_description
1 polymer ?
#
loop_
_entity_poly.entity_id
_entity_poly.type
_entity_poly.pdbx_seq_one_letter_code
_entity_poly.pdbx_strand_id
1 'polypeptide(L)'
;MIHELRTYTLVPGGTREYLRIYNETARALQTRMLGNLVTLMTPESGDLNQLVFLWAYDSHEERARRRAQLMADASFTEFRKSVRHLLVRQDSRLLTAA
;
A
#
# COMPACT_ATOMS: atom_id res chain seq x y z
N MET A 1 -13.66 13.99 0.74
CA MET A 1 -13.15 12.65 1.06
C MET A 1 -12.92 11.87 -0.23
N ILE A 2 -11.74 11.26 -0.38
CA ILE A 2 -11.37 10.42 -1.53
C ILE A 2 -10.84 9.08 -1.05
N HIS A 3 -11.01 8.04 -1.85
CA HIS A 3 -10.48 6.71 -1.58
C HIS A 3 -9.40 6.35 -2.59
N GLU A 4 -8.21 5.92 -2.14
CA GLU A 4 -7.16 5.40 -3.00
C GLU A 4 -7.13 3.87 -2.91
N LEU A 5 -7.57 3.20 -3.98
CA LEU A 5 -7.43 1.76 -4.15
C LEU A 5 -6.09 1.47 -4.81
N ARG A 6 -5.20 0.78 -4.10
CA ARG A 6 -3.89 0.35 -4.61
C ARG A 6 -3.85 -1.16 -4.71
N THR A 7 -3.51 -1.67 -5.90
CA THR A 7 -3.36 -3.11 -6.15
C THR A 7 -1.92 -3.41 -6.52
N TYR A 8 -1.26 -4.25 -5.74
CA TYR A 8 0.11 -4.70 -6.01
C TYR A 8 0.08 -6.14 -6.46
N THR A 9 0.45 -6.39 -7.71
CA THR A 9 0.70 -7.74 -8.22
C THR A 9 2.11 -8.14 -7.86
N LEU A 10 2.24 -9.28 -7.19
CA LEU A 10 3.52 -9.83 -6.77
C LEU A 10 3.88 -11.06 -7.61
N VAL A 11 5.15 -11.47 -7.53
CA VAL A 11 5.58 -12.76 -8.05
C VAL A 11 4.78 -13.90 -7.39
N PRO A 12 4.55 -15.02 -8.07
CA PRO A 12 3.86 -16.17 -7.49
C PRO A 12 4.46 -16.59 -6.14
N GLY A 13 3.61 -16.68 -5.10
CA GLY A 13 4.03 -16.99 -3.73
C GLY A 13 4.64 -15.83 -2.92
N GLY A 14 4.87 -14.66 -3.53
CA GLY A 14 5.50 -13.50 -2.88
C GLY A 14 4.62 -12.76 -1.87
N THR A 15 3.30 -12.99 -1.84
CA THR A 15 2.36 -12.31 -0.94
C THR A 15 2.67 -12.56 0.53
N ARG A 16 2.99 -13.80 0.90
CA ARG A 16 3.31 -14.17 2.29
C ARG A 16 4.56 -13.44 2.77
N GLU A 17 5.62 -13.43 1.96
CA GLU A 17 6.88 -12.77 2.31
C GLU A 17 6.72 -11.25 2.38
N TYR A 18 6.02 -10.65 1.41
CA TYR A 18 5.73 -9.22 1.43
C TYR A 18 4.99 -8.84 2.71
N LEU A 19 3.92 -9.56 3.06
CA LEU A 19 3.12 -9.27 4.25
C LEU A 19 3.91 -9.45 5.54
N ARG A 20 4.79 -10.47 5.62
CA ARG A 20 5.67 -10.67 6.78
C ARG A 20 6.58 -9.45 6.98
N ILE A 21 7.35 -9.08 5.96
CA ILE A 21 8.26 -7.92 6.00
C ILE A 21 7.47 -6.63 6.28
N TYR A 22 6.32 -6.45 5.62
CA TYR A 22 5.48 -5.27 5.79
C TYR A 22 4.96 -5.13 7.21
N ASN A 23 4.42 -6.19 7.80
CA ASN A 23 3.91 -6.18 9.17
C ASN A 23 5.02 -5.93 10.19
N GLU A 24 6.21 -6.51 9.98
CA GLU A 24 7.36 -6.35 10.89
C GLU A 24 7.98 -4.94 10.84
N THR A 25 8.01 -4.29 9.67
CA THR A 25 8.89 -3.14 9.45
C THR A 25 8.19 -1.85 9.05
N ALA A 26 7.03 -1.90 8.38
CA ALA A 26 6.49 -0.74 7.69
C ALA A 26 5.01 -0.47 7.94
N ARG A 27 4.21 -1.45 8.35
CA ARG A 27 2.76 -1.27 8.51
C ARG A 27 2.41 -0.20 9.53
N ALA A 28 3.01 -0.24 10.70
CA ALA A 28 2.77 0.74 11.76
C ALA A 28 3.17 2.15 11.31
N LEU A 29 4.35 2.29 10.71
CA LEU A 29 4.85 3.56 10.16
C LEU A 29 3.93 4.11 9.08
N GLN A 30 3.63 3.30 8.05
CA GLN A 30 2.82 3.72 6.91
C GLN A 30 1.40 4.10 7.34
N THR A 31 0.78 3.31 8.21
CA THR A 31 -0.58 3.60 8.71
C THR A 31 -0.59 4.88 9.52
N ARG A 32 0.39 5.11 10.40
CA ARG A 32 0.50 6.36 11.15
C ARG A 32 0.67 7.58 10.25
N MET A 33 1.48 7.49 9.20
CA MET A 33 1.76 8.63 8.30
C MET A 33 0.60 8.90 7.34
N LEU A 34 0.06 7.87 6.70
CA LEU A 34 -1.03 8.02 5.75
C LEU A 34 -2.40 8.19 6.43
N GLY A 35 -2.54 7.76 7.68
CA GLY A 35 -3.77 7.86 8.46
C GLY A 35 -4.68 6.66 8.24
N ASN A 36 -5.70 6.81 7.39
CA ASN A 36 -6.84 5.91 7.37
C ASN A 36 -6.66 4.75 6.38
N LEU A 37 -6.04 3.65 6.84
CA LEU A 37 -6.08 2.37 6.13
C LEU A 37 -7.44 1.71 6.37
N VAL A 38 -8.31 1.75 5.37
CA VAL A 38 -9.65 1.17 5.44
C VAL A 38 -9.58 -0.36 5.42
N THR A 39 -8.78 -0.91 4.50
CA THR A 39 -8.56 -2.37 4.44
C THR A 39 -7.28 -2.73 3.70
N LEU A 40 -6.74 -3.90 4.03
CA LEU A 40 -5.67 -4.60 3.34
C LEU A 40 -6.11 -6.05 3.14
N MET A 41 -6.26 -6.48 1.88
CA MET A 41 -6.81 -7.79 1.53
C MET A 41 -5.96 -8.51 0.47
N THR A 42 -6.15 -9.82 0.39
CA THR A 42 -5.67 -10.69 -0.68
C THR A 42 -6.87 -11.26 -1.44
N PRO A 43 -6.89 -11.29 -2.78
CA PRO A 43 -7.96 -11.96 -3.51
C PRO A 43 -7.93 -13.47 -3.32
N GLU A 44 -9.09 -14.08 -3.11
CA GLU A 44 -9.31 -15.54 -3.11
C GLU A 44 -9.65 -16.08 -4.53
N SER A 45 -9.91 -15.18 -5.49
CA SER A 45 -10.25 -15.51 -6.88
C SER A 45 -9.85 -14.36 -7.83
N GLY A 46 -9.77 -14.63 -9.14
CA GLY A 46 -9.32 -13.66 -10.14
C GLY A 46 -7.79 -13.60 -10.23
N ASP A 47 -7.23 -12.39 -10.32
CA ASP A 47 -5.78 -12.22 -10.31
C ASP A 47 -5.20 -12.55 -8.91
N LEU A 48 -4.67 -13.75 -8.78
CA LEU A 48 -3.99 -14.20 -7.58
C LEU A 48 -2.64 -13.45 -7.37
N ASN A 49 -2.03 -13.67 -6.21
CA ASN A 49 -0.76 -13.03 -5.82
C ASN A 49 -0.84 -11.50 -5.74
N GLN A 50 -2.00 -10.97 -5.38
CA GLN A 50 -2.21 -9.53 -5.23
C GLN A 50 -2.39 -9.12 -3.77
N LEU A 51 -1.95 -7.90 -3.46
CA LEU A 51 -2.32 -7.15 -2.27
C LEU A 51 -3.18 -5.95 -2.66
N VAL A 52 -4.32 -5.79 -2.00
CA VAL A 52 -5.27 -4.72 -2.24
C VAL A 52 -5.34 -3.83 -1.01
N PHE A 53 -4.92 -2.57 -1.14
CA PHE A 53 -5.00 -1.56 -0.09
C PHE A 53 -6.08 -0.55 -0.44
N LEU A 54 -6.91 -0.19 0.53
CA LEU A 54 -7.83 0.94 0.42
C LEU A 54 -7.47 1.99 1.48
N TRP A 55 -7.08 3.17 1.04
CA TRP A 55 -6.82 4.32 1.91
C TRP A 55 -7.91 5.37 1.74
N ALA A 56 -8.29 6.04 2.82
CA ALA A 56 -9.17 7.21 2.76
C ALA A 56 -8.39 8.48 3.14
N TYR A 57 -8.68 9.58 2.44
CA TYR A 57 -8.12 10.89 2.68
C TYR A 57 -9.21 11.95 2.62
N ASP A 58 -9.05 13.08 3.32
CA ASP A 58 -10.04 14.15 3.32
C ASP A 58 -10.07 14.87 1.97
N SER A 59 -8.88 15.09 1.37
CA SER A 59 -8.71 15.74 0.07
C SER A 59 -7.51 15.21 -0.73
N HIS A 60 -7.39 15.63 -1.99
CA HIS A 60 -6.23 15.34 -2.84
C HIS A 60 -4.94 15.98 -2.30
N GLU A 61 -5.02 17.21 -1.77
CA GLU A 61 -3.91 17.94 -1.19
C GLU A 61 -3.37 17.22 0.05
N GLU A 62 -4.26 16.77 0.93
CA GLU A 62 -3.86 16.01 2.11
C GLU A 62 -3.17 14.69 1.72
N ARG A 63 -3.76 13.95 0.77
CA ARG A 63 -3.14 12.74 0.21
C ARG A 63 -1.73 13.05 -0.31
N ALA A 64 -1.58 14.08 -1.14
CA ALA A 64 -0.29 14.44 -1.72
C ALA A 64 0.75 14.76 -0.64
N ARG A 65 0.38 15.57 0.36
CA ARG A 65 1.23 15.92 1.50
C ARG A 65 1.68 14.69 2.29
N ARG A 66 0.75 13.83 2.71
CA ARG A 66 1.06 12.63 3.51
C ARG A 66 1.92 11.63 2.73
N ARG A 67 1.63 11.43 1.43
CA ARG A 67 2.44 10.55 0.57
C ARG A 67 3.85 11.11 0.36
N ALA A 68 4.01 12.42 0.16
CA ALA A 68 5.33 13.04 0.05
C ALA A 68 6.16 12.83 1.32
N GLN A 69 5.55 13.03 2.50
CA GLN A 69 6.20 12.77 3.79
C GLN A 69 6.63 11.30 3.92
N LEU A 70 5.74 10.35 3.59
CA LEU A 70 6.06 8.92 3.63
C LEU A 70 7.22 8.56 2.69
N MET A 71 7.26 9.14 1.49
CA MET A 71 8.30 8.84 0.50
C MET A 71 9.67 9.42 0.88
N ALA A 72 9.71 10.47 1.68
CA ALA A 72 10.94 11.06 2.22
C ALA A 72 11.48 10.31 3.45
N ASP A 73 10.68 9.43 4.07
CA ASP A 73 11.09 8.67 5.24
C ASP A 73 12.13 7.58 4.90
N ALA A 74 13.23 7.57 5.65
CA ALA A 74 14.34 6.64 5.42
C ALA A 74 13.95 5.19 5.74
N SER A 75 13.19 4.95 6.81
CA SER A 75 12.74 3.62 7.19
C SER A 75 11.77 3.05 6.15
N PHE A 76 10.87 3.88 5.61
CA PHE A 76 10.00 3.46 4.51
C PHE A 76 10.79 3.20 3.22
N THR A 77 11.88 3.94 2.99
CA THR A 77 12.79 3.69 1.86
C THR A 77 13.50 2.33 1.98
N GLU A 78 14.00 1.98 3.17
CA GLU A 78 14.61 0.67 3.40
C GLU A 78 13.59 -0.47 3.26
N PHE A 79 12.37 -0.30 3.76
CA PHE A 79 11.28 -1.23 3.50
C PHE A 79 11.01 -1.44 2.01
N ARG A 80 10.90 -0.34 1.23
CA ARG A 80 10.68 -0.47 -0.22
C ARG A 80 11.81 -1.24 -0.89
N LYS A 81 13.06 -1.04 -0.48
CA LYS A 81 14.20 -1.80 -1.01
C LYS A 81 14.09 -3.29 -0.69
N SER A 82 13.66 -3.66 0.51
CA SER A 82 13.57 -5.08 0.90
C SER A 82 12.47 -5.83 0.14
N VAL A 83 11.38 -5.18 -0.25
CA VAL A 83 10.25 -5.85 -0.95
C VAL A 83 10.18 -5.63 -2.46
N ARG A 84 10.98 -4.71 -3.04
CA ARG A 84 10.87 -4.35 -4.47
C ARG A 84 10.97 -5.52 -5.43
N HIS A 85 11.76 -6.54 -5.09
CA HIS A 85 11.99 -7.72 -5.92
C HIS A 85 10.76 -8.63 -6.02
N LEU A 86 9.80 -8.48 -5.11
CA LEU A 86 8.54 -9.22 -5.13
C LEU A 86 7.49 -8.55 -6.03
N LEU A 87 7.65 -7.27 -6.36
CA LEU A 87 6.64 -6.48 -7.08
C LEU A 87 6.76 -6.66 -8.60
N VAL A 88 5.67 -7.06 -9.24
CA VAL A 88 5.54 -7.18 -10.70
C VAL A 88 4.82 -5.97 -11.28
N ARG A 89 3.71 -5.55 -10.66
CA ARG A 89 2.89 -4.43 -11.12
C ARG A 89 2.26 -3.68 -9.96
N GLN A 90 2.10 -2.38 -10.11
CA GLN A 90 1.36 -1.54 -9.17
C GLN A 90 0.32 -0.73 -9.92
N ASP A 91 -0.91 -0.77 -9.44
CA ASP A 91 -2.03 0.03 -9.92
C ASP A 91 -2.59 0.89 -8.80
N SER A 92 -3.07 2.09 -9.13
CA SER A 92 -3.59 3.04 -8.17
C SER A 92 -4.75 3.83 -8.77
N ARG A 93 -5.91 3.77 -8.12
CA ARG A 93 -7.13 4.47 -8.57
C ARG A 93 -7.66 5.35 -7.44
N LEU A 94 -8.08 6.56 -7.80
CA LEU A 94 -8.79 7.45 -6.88
C LEU A 94 -10.29 7.34 -7.15
N LEU A 95 -11.05 7.11 -6.09
CA LEU A 95 -12.46 6.75 -6.11
C LEU A 95 -13.25 7.70 -5.21
N THR A 96 -14.46 8.01 -5.62
CA THR A 96 -15.46 8.74 -4.81
C THR A 96 -16.55 7.76 -4.40
N ALA A 97 -17.09 7.91 -3.19
CA ALA A 97 -18.26 7.13 -2.78
C ALA A 97 -19.49 7.59 -3.57
N ALA A 98 -20.35 6.65 -3.95
CA ALA A 98 -21.64 6.93 -4.59
C ALA A 98 -22.71 7.27 -3.55
#